data_AF-A0A7R6PIG4-F1
#
_entry.id   AF-A0A7R6PIG4-F1
#
_cell.length_a   1.000
_cell.length_b   1.000
_cell.length_c   1.000
_cell.angle_alpha   90.00
_cell.angle_beta   90.00
_cell.angle_gamma   90.00
#
_symmetry.space_group_name_H-M   'P 1'
#
loop_
_entity.id
_entity.type
_entity.pdbx_description
1 polymer ?
#
loop_
_entity_poly.entity_id
_entity_poly.type
_entity_poly.pdbx_seq_one_letter_code
_entity_poly.pdbx_strand_id
1 'polypeptide(L)'
;MHIPVLNQLETRTEWISFFRRERSYAYLTHPLCLIDLQTTFLQITLLEEDMLDGRQATKYSLGSKSSIEPIWKMIKACNWQLSTIINGLDELSFDSNARDNAFPDIQRELTVRKFFAKDKQLLAPSLIGPLKPLLKLPETWDLKAVCRLLSNRQFSELEFIPDAKKSDSQKTVPIRSILLKILDSPTGWSVSLHEQALLLSYSSKVILRITPYLKKPAPRLKETD
;
A
#
# COMPACT_ATOMS: atom_id res chain seq x y z
N MET A 1 -2.44 -16.04 -5.47
CA MET A 1 -3.78 -15.39 -5.58
C MET A 1 -3.53 -13.92 -5.92
N HIS A 2 -4.10 -13.40 -7.00
CA HIS A 2 -3.92 -12.01 -7.42
C HIS A 2 -5.10 -11.18 -6.93
N ILE A 3 -4.86 -10.23 -6.02
CA ILE A 3 -5.91 -9.31 -5.54
C ILE A 3 -6.14 -8.26 -6.63
N PRO A 4 -7.37 -8.06 -7.13
CA PRO A 4 -7.62 -7.06 -8.15
C PRO A 4 -7.39 -5.65 -7.61
N VAL A 5 -6.92 -4.76 -8.47
CA VAL A 5 -6.77 -3.33 -8.18
C VAL A 5 -7.78 -2.56 -9.02
N LEU A 6 -8.64 -1.79 -8.37
CA LEU A 6 -9.60 -0.88 -9.02
C LEU A 6 -9.13 0.56 -8.84
N ASN A 7 -9.63 1.44 -9.69
CA ASN A 7 -9.34 2.85 -9.54
C ASN A 7 -10.03 3.40 -8.29
N GLN A 8 -11.35 3.21 -8.19
CA GLN A 8 -12.16 3.86 -7.17
C GLN A 8 -13.51 3.16 -6.96
N LEU A 9 -14.25 3.60 -5.94
CA LEU A 9 -15.65 3.26 -5.68
C LEU A 9 -16.43 4.53 -5.32
N GLU A 10 -16.63 5.39 -6.30
CA GLU A 10 -17.24 6.72 -6.12
C GLU A 10 -18.61 6.85 -6.82
N THR A 11 -19.06 5.79 -7.51
CA THR A 11 -20.32 5.76 -8.24
C THR A 11 -21.12 4.50 -7.97
N ARG A 12 -22.45 4.59 -8.15
CA ARG A 12 -23.36 3.43 -8.05
C ARG A 12 -22.93 2.26 -8.91
N THR A 13 -22.48 2.52 -10.13
CA THR A 13 -22.06 1.50 -11.09
C THR A 13 -20.81 0.76 -10.64
N GLU A 14 -19.83 1.48 -10.07
CA GLU A 14 -18.60 0.89 -9.54
C GLU A 14 -18.90 0.00 -8.34
N TRP A 15 -19.72 0.48 -7.41
CA TRP A 15 -20.18 -0.32 -6.26
C TRP A 15 -20.94 -1.58 -6.70
N ILE A 16 -21.95 -1.46 -7.57
CA ILE A 16 -22.69 -2.65 -8.06
C ILE A 16 -21.73 -3.64 -8.72
N SER A 17 -20.77 -3.14 -9.51
CA SER A 17 -19.77 -3.99 -10.17
C SER A 17 -18.85 -4.67 -9.17
N PHE A 18 -18.46 -4.00 -8.08
CA PHE A 18 -17.67 -4.57 -7.00
C PHE A 18 -18.40 -5.72 -6.30
N PHE A 19 -19.67 -5.51 -5.92
CA PHE A 19 -20.47 -6.52 -5.21
C PHE A 19 -20.86 -7.72 -6.06
N ARG A 20 -20.84 -7.59 -7.39
CA ARG A 20 -21.10 -8.70 -8.33
C ARG A 20 -19.89 -9.59 -8.59
N ARG A 21 -18.71 -9.23 -8.10
CA ARG A 21 -17.51 -10.06 -8.24
C ARG A 21 -17.67 -11.36 -7.47
N GLU A 22 -17.02 -12.40 -7.97
CA GLU A 22 -16.92 -13.70 -7.26
C GLU A 22 -16.42 -13.50 -5.82
N ARG A 23 -15.46 -12.59 -5.64
CA ARG A 23 -15.06 -12.07 -4.34
C ARG A 23 -15.11 -10.55 -4.36
N SER A 24 -15.92 -10.00 -3.47
CA SER A 24 -15.98 -8.56 -3.18
C SER A 24 -14.76 -8.16 -2.36
N TYR A 25 -13.58 -8.27 -2.97
CA TYR A 25 -12.27 -8.08 -2.35
C TYR A 25 -11.32 -7.43 -3.36
N ALA A 26 -10.88 -6.21 -3.11
CA ALA A 26 -10.03 -5.46 -4.03
C ALA A 26 -9.23 -4.37 -3.34
N TYR A 27 -8.06 -4.05 -3.91
CA TYR A 27 -7.38 -2.80 -3.64
C TYR A 27 -7.99 -1.66 -4.46
N LEU A 28 -7.98 -0.45 -3.91
CA LEU A 28 -8.35 0.79 -4.59
C LEU A 28 -7.15 1.73 -4.63
N THR A 29 -7.01 2.48 -5.72
CA THR A 29 -5.97 3.52 -5.83
C THR A 29 -6.46 4.88 -5.34
N HIS A 30 -7.77 5.13 -5.36
CA HIS A 30 -8.41 6.33 -4.84
C HIS A 30 -9.78 6.01 -4.22
N PRO A 31 -9.97 6.24 -2.90
CA PRO A 31 -8.93 6.42 -1.88
C PRO A 31 -8.02 5.18 -1.79
N LEU A 32 -6.78 5.36 -1.31
CA LEU A 32 -5.80 4.26 -1.22
C LEU A 32 -6.17 3.31 -0.07
N CYS A 33 -6.87 2.23 -0.38
CA CYS A 33 -7.34 1.28 0.64
C CYS A 33 -7.54 -0.13 0.08
N LEU A 34 -7.62 -1.11 0.98
CA LEU A 34 -8.14 -2.44 0.69
C LEU A 34 -9.60 -2.50 1.15
N ILE A 35 -10.50 -2.89 0.24
CA ILE A 35 -11.91 -3.09 0.55
C ILE A 35 -12.28 -4.58 0.45
N ASP A 36 -13.00 -5.06 1.44
CA ASP A 36 -13.38 -6.47 1.59
C ASP A 36 -14.79 -6.60 2.17
N LEU A 37 -15.67 -7.33 1.51
CA LEU A 37 -16.95 -7.73 2.09
C LEU A 37 -16.83 -9.14 2.67
N GLN A 38 -16.83 -9.21 4.00
CA GLN A 38 -16.85 -10.45 4.75
C GLN A 38 -18.27 -10.69 5.27
N THR A 39 -18.98 -11.64 4.66
CA THR A 39 -20.38 -11.95 4.96
C THR A 39 -21.31 -10.73 4.85
N THR A 40 -21.63 -10.09 5.97
CA THR A 40 -22.51 -8.92 6.09
C THR A 40 -21.77 -7.69 6.60
N PHE A 41 -20.43 -7.73 6.63
CA PHE A 41 -19.56 -6.65 7.07
C PHE A 41 -18.63 -6.18 5.96
N LEU A 42 -18.68 -4.88 5.67
CA LEU A 42 -17.73 -4.19 4.83
C LEU A 42 -16.51 -3.79 5.68
N GLN A 43 -15.36 -4.30 5.29
CA GLN A 43 -14.08 -3.93 5.84
C GLN A 43 -13.38 -2.92 4.92
N ILE A 44 -12.90 -1.83 5.49
CA ILE A 44 -12.09 -0.83 4.80
C ILE A 44 -10.77 -0.74 5.54
N THR A 45 -9.67 -1.07 4.87
CA THR A 45 -8.32 -0.94 5.44
C THR A 45 -7.60 0.19 4.74
N LEU A 46 -7.39 1.30 5.44
CA LEU A 46 -6.70 2.48 4.93
C LEU A 46 -5.21 2.18 4.79
N LEU A 47 -4.65 2.51 3.64
CA LEU A 47 -3.26 2.25 3.31
C LEU A 47 -2.56 3.57 2.99
N GLU A 48 -1.28 3.64 3.36
CA GLU A 48 -0.42 4.76 2.97
C GLU A 48 0.54 4.32 1.87
N GLU A 49 0.98 5.28 1.08
CA GLU A 49 1.79 5.05 -0.10
C GLU A 49 3.18 4.47 0.21
N ASP A 50 3.65 4.67 1.43
CA ASP A 50 4.92 4.25 2.02
C ASP A 50 4.72 3.23 3.15
N MET A 51 3.50 2.70 3.32
CA MET A 51 3.19 1.69 4.32
C MET A 51 3.80 0.34 3.95
N LEU A 52 4.93 0.03 4.58
CA LEU A 52 5.65 -1.24 4.40
C LEU A 52 5.38 -2.26 5.54
N ASP A 53 4.73 -1.83 6.62
CA ASP A 53 4.21 -2.73 7.67
C ASP A 53 2.69 -2.57 7.75
N GLY A 54 1.98 -3.57 7.23
CA GLY A 54 0.53 -3.59 7.20
C GLY A 54 -0.16 -3.46 8.56
N ARG A 55 0.54 -3.75 9.67
CA ARG A 55 -0.01 -3.62 11.03
C ARG A 55 -0.24 -2.16 11.45
N GLN A 56 0.34 -1.22 10.73
CA GLN A 56 0.12 0.21 10.94
C GLN A 56 -1.19 0.68 10.29
N ALA A 57 -1.79 -0.13 9.41
CA ALA A 57 -3.01 0.22 8.71
C ALA A 57 -4.20 0.34 9.67
N THR A 58 -4.94 1.44 9.54
CA THR A 58 -6.24 1.58 10.20
C THR A 58 -7.29 0.78 9.45
N LYS A 59 -8.03 -0.06 10.16
CA LYS A 59 -9.11 -0.88 9.62
C LYS A 59 -10.45 -0.53 10.26
N TYR A 60 -11.43 -0.33 9.41
CA TYR A 60 -12.83 -0.15 9.77
C TYR A 60 -13.64 -1.39 9.40
N SER A 61 -14.54 -1.80 10.28
CA SER A 61 -15.53 -2.85 10.04
C SER A 61 -16.92 -2.26 10.21
N LEU A 62 -17.72 -2.28 9.14
CA LEU A 62 -19.03 -1.67 9.04
C LEU A 62 -20.04 -2.75 8.69
N GLY A 63 -21.12 -2.91 9.45
CA GLY A 63 -22.15 -3.86 9.07
C GLY A 63 -23.09 -4.24 10.18
N SER A 64 -23.93 -5.21 9.88
CA SER A 64 -24.87 -5.83 10.81
C SER A 64 -24.66 -7.33 10.83
N LYS A 65 -25.03 -7.99 11.93
CA LYS A 65 -25.03 -9.45 12.02
C LYS A 65 -26.14 -10.10 11.19
N SER A 66 -27.20 -9.36 10.88
CA SER A 66 -28.42 -9.92 10.28
C SER A 66 -28.44 -9.81 8.75
N SER A 67 -27.95 -8.71 8.19
CA SER A 67 -28.01 -8.48 6.75
C SER A 67 -26.98 -7.45 6.27
N ILE A 68 -26.75 -7.45 4.96
CA ILE A 68 -25.92 -6.47 4.25
C ILE A 68 -26.66 -5.15 3.97
N GLU A 69 -27.98 -5.13 4.11
CA GLU A 69 -28.83 -4.01 3.75
C GLU A 69 -28.42 -2.68 4.41
N PRO A 70 -27.99 -2.64 5.70
CA PRO A 70 -27.49 -1.41 6.31
C PRO A 70 -26.27 -0.82 5.61
N ILE A 71 -25.35 -1.67 5.10
CA ILE A 71 -24.19 -1.22 4.31
C ILE A 71 -24.68 -0.56 3.01
N TRP A 72 -25.65 -1.19 2.34
CA TRP A 72 -26.22 -0.67 1.09
C TRP A 72 -26.92 0.68 1.30
N LYS A 73 -27.67 0.81 2.39
CA LYS A 73 -28.30 2.07 2.78
C LYS A 73 -27.27 3.15 3.08
N MET A 74 -26.21 2.82 3.82
CA MET A 74 -25.11 3.74 4.11
C MET A 74 -24.41 4.21 2.84
N ILE A 75 -23.99 3.29 1.96
CA ILE A 75 -23.33 3.64 0.69
C ILE A 75 -24.24 4.56 -0.14
N LYS A 76 -25.54 4.27 -0.19
CA LYS A 76 -26.52 5.12 -0.89
C LYS A 76 -26.66 6.50 -0.23
N ALA A 77 -26.68 6.57 1.11
CA ALA A 77 -26.77 7.83 1.86
C ALA A 77 -25.54 8.71 1.67
N CYS A 78 -24.35 8.11 1.57
CA CYS A 78 -23.10 8.78 1.21
C CYS A 78 -22.97 9.04 -0.31
N ASN A 79 -24.09 9.06 -1.05
CA ASN A 79 -24.13 9.28 -2.50
C ASN A 79 -23.17 8.39 -3.31
N TRP A 80 -22.97 7.15 -2.86
CA TRP A 80 -22.07 6.17 -3.48
C TRP A 80 -20.60 6.57 -3.48
N GLN A 81 -20.20 7.55 -2.67
CA GLN A 81 -18.83 8.04 -2.58
C GLN A 81 -18.10 7.39 -1.41
N LEU A 82 -17.15 6.51 -1.70
CA LEU A 82 -16.32 5.87 -0.66
C LEU A 82 -15.50 6.90 0.10
N SER A 83 -14.97 7.91 -0.59
CA SER A 83 -14.31 9.06 0.03
C SER A 83 -15.16 9.72 1.15
N THR A 84 -16.46 9.92 0.90
CA THR A 84 -17.39 10.48 1.88
C THR A 84 -17.58 9.55 3.09
N ILE A 85 -17.65 8.23 2.85
CA ILE A 85 -17.75 7.23 3.92
C ILE A 85 -16.50 7.29 4.80
N ILE A 86 -15.31 7.31 4.21
CA ILE A 86 -14.03 7.33 4.95
C ILE A 86 -13.90 8.61 5.78
N ASN A 87 -14.18 9.77 5.20
CA ASN A 87 -14.14 11.03 5.93
C ASN A 87 -15.08 11.00 7.15
N GLY A 88 -16.32 10.51 6.95
CA GLY A 88 -17.26 10.33 8.05
C GLY A 88 -16.77 9.36 9.13
N LEU A 89 -16.01 8.31 8.76
CA LEU A 89 -15.42 7.38 9.73
C LEU A 89 -14.27 8.00 10.53
N ASP A 90 -13.45 8.84 9.90
CA ASP A 90 -12.33 9.50 10.57
C ASP A 90 -12.80 10.57 11.56
N GLU A 91 -14.00 11.13 11.35
CA GLU A 91 -14.64 12.09 12.27
C GLU A 91 -15.30 11.43 13.50
N LEU A 92 -15.51 10.11 13.50
CA LEU A 92 -16.13 9.41 14.64
C LEU A 92 -15.15 9.27 15.81
N SER A 93 -15.61 9.62 17.02
CA SER A 93 -14.86 9.38 18.26
C SER A 93 -14.97 7.91 18.68
N PHE A 94 -13.82 7.20 18.75
CA PHE A 94 -13.74 5.79 19.14
C PHE A 94 -13.29 5.58 20.60
N ASP A 95 -13.42 6.60 21.44
CA ASP A 95 -12.77 6.72 22.77
C ASP A 95 -13.35 5.84 23.89
N SER A 96 -14.35 5.02 23.62
CA SER A 96 -14.87 4.05 24.60
C SER A 96 -15.11 2.70 23.95
N ASN A 97 -14.42 1.66 24.46
CA ASN A 97 -14.62 0.23 24.20
C ASN A 97 -15.62 -0.08 23.08
N ALA A 98 -15.12 -0.08 21.83
CA ALA A 98 -15.83 -0.22 20.56
C ALA A 98 -17.00 -1.22 20.54
N ARG A 99 -18.14 -0.81 21.09
CA ARG A 99 -19.44 -1.43 20.98
C ARG A 99 -20.43 -0.31 20.72
N ASP A 100 -20.77 -0.19 19.44
CA ASP A 100 -22.00 0.44 18.98
C ASP A 100 -22.00 1.97 18.96
N ASN A 101 -21.00 2.57 18.29
CA ASN A 101 -21.19 3.90 17.72
C ASN A 101 -22.19 3.77 16.57
N ALA A 102 -23.44 4.19 16.81
CA ALA A 102 -24.40 4.41 15.73
C ALA A 102 -23.85 5.56 14.87
N PHE A 103 -23.82 5.36 13.54
CA PHE A 103 -23.55 6.47 12.63
C PHE A 103 -24.62 7.56 12.86
N PRO A 104 -24.26 8.85 12.89
CA PRO A 104 -25.24 9.91 12.84
C PRO A 104 -26.15 9.69 11.62
N ASP A 105 -27.47 9.70 11.84
CA ASP A 105 -28.52 9.46 10.83
C ASP A 105 -28.66 8.06 10.20
N ILE A 106 -27.88 7.05 10.62
CA ILE A 106 -28.01 5.68 10.07
C ILE A 106 -28.44 4.70 11.17
N GLN A 107 -29.54 3.98 10.87
CA GLN A 107 -30.31 3.06 11.71
C GLN A 107 -29.48 2.26 12.72
N ARG A 108 -30.06 2.02 13.91
CA ARG A 108 -29.52 1.24 15.07
C ARG A 108 -28.93 -0.15 14.76
N GLU A 109 -29.05 -0.63 13.53
CA GLU A 109 -28.56 -1.93 13.09
C GLU A 109 -27.14 -1.88 12.50
N LEU A 110 -26.63 -0.70 12.12
CA LEU A 110 -25.27 -0.56 11.60
C LEU A 110 -24.28 -0.41 12.75
N THR A 111 -23.37 -1.37 12.87
CA THR A 111 -22.25 -1.32 13.81
C THR A 111 -20.96 -0.90 13.10
N VAL A 112 -20.19 -0.02 13.74
CA VAL A 112 -18.88 0.44 13.26
C VAL A 112 -17.82 0.11 14.30
N ARG A 113 -16.68 -0.44 13.84
CA ARG A 113 -15.51 -0.70 14.67
C ARG A 113 -14.24 -0.24 13.97
N LYS A 114 -13.34 0.38 14.74
CA LYS A 114 -11.98 0.76 14.32
C LYS A 114 -10.96 -0.11 15.03
N PHE A 115 -9.98 -0.64 14.31
CA PHE A 115 -8.88 -1.41 14.86
C PHE A 115 -7.68 -1.37 13.91
N PHE A 116 -6.49 -1.70 14.42
CA PHE A 116 -5.31 -1.86 13.57
C PHE A 116 -5.32 -3.22 12.87
N ALA A 117 -4.85 -3.27 11.63
CA ALA A 117 -4.69 -4.53 10.93
C ALA A 117 -3.68 -5.43 11.66
N LYS A 118 -3.88 -6.74 11.58
CA LYS A 118 -2.99 -7.74 12.22
C LYS A 118 -1.92 -8.27 11.26
N ASP A 119 -2.14 -8.10 9.96
CA ASP A 119 -1.30 -8.67 8.92
C ASP A 119 -0.14 -7.75 8.54
N LYS A 120 1.09 -8.23 8.74
CA LYS A 120 2.31 -7.52 8.33
C LYS A 120 2.41 -7.36 6.80
N GLN A 121 1.87 -8.32 6.04
CA GLN A 121 2.01 -8.42 4.58
C GLN A 121 0.98 -7.60 3.79
N LEU A 122 0.23 -6.71 4.45
CA LEU A 122 -0.67 -5.81 3.76
C LEU A 122 0.14 -4.65 3.17
N LEU A 123 0.30 -4.65 1.85
CA LEU A 123 1.04 -3.62 1.11
C LEU A 123 0.06 -2.84 0.22
N ALA A 124 0.27 -1.52 0.12
CA ALA A 124 -0.49 -0.69 -0.81
C ALA A 124 -0.34 -1.20 -2.26
N PRO A 125 -1.37 -1.11 -3.11
CA PRO A 125 -1.25 -1.49 -4.53
C PRO A 125 -0.15 -0.70 -5.26
N SER A 126 0.18 0.51 -4.80
CA SER A 126 1.33 1.30 -5.28
C SER A 126 2.68 0.61 -5.04
N LEU A 127 2.74 -0.33 -4.09
CA LEU A 127 3.90 -1.17 -3.77
C LEU A 127 3.83 -2.56 -4.44
N ILE A 128 2.65 -2.98 -4.89
CA ILE A 128 2.40 -4.28 -5.55
C ILE A 128 2.37 -4.16 -7.09
N GLY A 129 2.22 -2.96 -7.64
CA GLY A 129 2.28 -2.67 -9.08
C GLY A 129 3.71 -2.47 -9.63
N PRO A 130 3.87 -2.29 -10.97
CA PRO A 130 5.17 -1.93 -11.54
C PRO A 130 5.64 -0.60 -10.95
N LEU A 131 6.76 -0.63 -10.22
CA LEU A 131 7.36 0.56 -9.65
C LEU A 131 7.68 1.55 -10.77
N LYS A 132 6.95 2.68 -10.83
CA LYS A 132 7.15 3.72 -11.85
C LYS A 132 8.56 4.32 -11.73
N PRO A 133 9.20 4.68 -12.85
CA PRO A 133 10.51 5.34 -12.81
C PRO A 133 10.46 6.67 -12.05
N LEU A 134 11.60 7.06 -11.50
CA LEU A 134 11.81 8.41 -10.99
C LEU A 134 11.88 9.38 -12.17
N LEU A 135 11.09 10.46 -12.08
CA LEU A 135 11.09 11.56 -13.04
C LEU A 135 12.07 12.67 -12.64
N LYS A 136 12.27 12.85 -11.34
CA LYS A 136 13.25 13.75 -10.73
C LYS A 136 13.91 13.05 -9.54
N LEU A 137 15.13 13.48 -9.19
CA LEU A 137 15.78 13.01 -7.98
C LEU A 137 15.03 13.60 -6.78
N PRO A 138 14.66 12.78 -5.78
CA PRO A 138 14.01 13.29 -4.59
C PRO A 138 15.00 14.09 -3.73
N GLU A 139 14.51 15.11 -3.03
CA GLU A 139 15.31 15.89 -2.07
C GLU A 139 15.69 15.05 -0.85
N THR A 140 14.75 14.20 -0.40
CA THR A 140 14.94 13.23 0.67
C THR A 140 14.78 11.82 0.13
N TRP A 141 15.77 10.96 0.37
CA TRP A 141 15.72 9.57 -0.07
C TRP A 141 15.01 8.69 0.96
N ASP A 142 14.05 7.90 0.47
CA ASP A 142 13.37 6.84 1.21
C ASP A 142 13.60 5.48 0.52
N LEU A 143 13.20 4.40 1.19
CA LEU A 143 13.34 3.05 0.64
C LEU A 143 12.51 2.87 -0.64
N LYS A 144 11.38 3.57 -0.77
CA LYS A 144 10.51 3.52 -1.95
C LYS A 144 11.20 4.10 -3.18
N ALA A 145 11.86 5.25 -3.07
CA ALA A 145 12.65 5.85 -4.14
C ALA A 145 13.81 4.94 -4.55
N VAL A 146 14.49 4.31 -3.59
CA VAL A 146 15.52 3.31 -3.87
C VAL A 146 14.95 2.11 -4.63
N CYS A 147 13.80 1.58 -4.21
CA CYS A 147 13.12 0.49 -4.92
C CYS A 147 12.75 0.88 -6.36
N ARG A 148 12.22 2.09 -6.57
CA ARG A 148 11.91 2.60 -7.92
C ARG A 148 13.15 2.71 -8.78
N LEU A 149 14.24 3.24 -8.22
CA LEU A 149 15.53 3.41 -8.90
C LEU A 149 16.13 2.05 -9.31
N LEU A 150 16.18 1.10 -8.37
CA LEU A 150 16.69 -0.26 -8.60
C LEU A 150 15.83 -1.02 -9.61
N SER A 151 14.51 -0.94 -9.48
CA SER A 151 13.57 -1.62 -10.39
C SER A 151 13.70 -1.12 -11.83
N ASN A 152 13.85 0.20 -12.01
CA ASN A 152 13.96 0.83 -13.33
C ASN A 152 15.40 0.93 -13.87
N ARG A 153 16.40 0.44 -13.14
CA ARG A 153 17.83 0.56 -13.48
C ARG A 153 18.27 2.01 -13.74
N GLN A 154 17.79 2.94 -12.92
CA GLN A 154 18.11 4.38 -13.03
C GLN A 154 19.35 4.73 -12.20
N PHE A 155 20.47 4.09 -12.51
CA PHE A 155 21.78 4.33 -11.88
C PHE A 155 22.90 4.16 -12.91
N SER A 156 24.00 4.88 -12.71
CA SER A 156 25.22 4.74 -13.52
C SER A 156 26.13 3.66 -12.94
N GLU A 157 26.23 3.62 -11.61
CA GLU A 157 27.10 2.72 -10.87
C GLU A 157 26.33 2.03 -9.75
N LEU A 158 26.64 0.75 -9.55
CA LEU A 158 26.07 -0.07 -8.49
C LEU A 158 27.17 -0.99 -7.95
N GLU A 159 27.54 -0.77 -6.70
CA GLU A 159 28.58 -1.53 -6.03
C GLU A 159 27.98 -2.29 -4.85
N PHE A 160 28.25 -3.59 -4.79
CA PHE A 160 27.95 -4.41 -3.62
C PHE A 160 29.14 -4.35 -2.67
N ILE A 161 28.89 -3.98 -1.42
CA ILE A 161 29.91 -3.90 -0.37
C ILE A 161 29.78 -5.18 0.46
N PRO A 162 30.53 -6.25 0.14
CA PRO A 162 30.53 -7.45 0.97
C PRO A 162 31.20 -7.19 2.31
N ASP A 163 30.75 -7.88 3.36
CA ASP A 163 31.54 -8.04 4.58
C ASP A 163 32.92 -8.62 4.19
N ALA A 164 33.99 -7.99 4.69
CA ALA A 164 35.40 -8.22 4.36
C ALA A 164 35.91 -9.68 4.50
N LYS A 165 35.05 -10.62 4.91
CA LYS A 165 35.37 -12.05 5.09
C LYS A 165 35.02 -12.94 3.89
N LYS A 166 34.41 -12.40 2.82
CA LYS A 166 34.15 -13.16 1.59
C LYS A 166 34.81 -12.46 0.40
N SER A 167 36.13 -12.60 0.34
CA SER A 167 36.90 -12.43 -0.89
C SER A 167 36.45 -13.52 -1.86
N ASP A 168 35.44 -13.22 -2.66
CA ASP A 168 35.28 -13.93 -3.92
C ASP A 168 34.76 -12.99 -4.99
N SER A 169 35.55 -12.95 -6.04
CA SER A 169 35.42 -12.21 -7.29
C SER A 169 33.98 -12.08 -7.81
N GLN A 170 33.64 -10.87 -8.29
CA GLN A 170 32.55 -10.62 -9.24
C GLN A 170 31.21 -11.31 -8.96
N LYS A 171 30.64 -11.13 -7.77
CA LYS A 171 29.22 -11.43 -7.57
C LYS A 171 28.38 -10.30 -8.16
N THR A 172 27.74 -10.58 -9.28
CA THR A 172 26.69 -9.76 -9.88
C THR A 172 25.71 -9.33 -8.79
N VAL A 173 25.49 -8.02 -8.65
CA VAL A 173 24.62 -7.50 -7.60
C VAL A 173 23.22 -8.09 -7.75
N PRO A 174 22.68 -8.81 -6.75
CA PRO A 174 21.39 -9.48 -6.86
C PRO A 174 20.25 -8.46 -6.64
N ILE A 175 20.14 -7.48 -7.54
CA ILE A 175 19.17 -6.36 -7.46
C ILE A 175 17.77 -6.87 -7.15
N ARG A 176 17.32 -7.92 -7.85
CA ARG A 176 15.99 -8.51 -7.65
C ARG A 176 15.82 -9.06 -6.23
N SER A 177 16.81 -9.77 -5.70
CA SER A 177 16.74 -10.32 -4.34
C SER A 177 16.76 -9.23 -3.29
N ILE A 178 17.52 -8.15 -3.51
CA ILE A 178 17.57 -6.99 -2.62
C ILE A 178 16.23 -6.25 -2.64
N LEU A 179 15.68 -5.98 -3.83
CA LEU A 179 14.35 -5.41 -4.00
C LEU A 179 13.29 -6.22 -3.25
N LEU A 180 13.27 -7.54 -3.44
CA LEU A 180 12.32 -8.42 -2.75
C LEU A 180 12.49 -8.37 -1.22
N LYS A 181 13.72 -8.30 -0.71
CA LYS A 181 13.97 -8.20 0.74
C LYS A 181 13.52 -6.86 1.33
N ILE A 182 13.74 -5.75 0.63
CA ILE A 182 13.27 -4.43 1.08
C ILE A 182 11.74 -4.40 1.09
N LEU A 183 11.10 -4.95 0.05
CA LEU A 183 9.64 -4.98 -0.09
C LEU A 183 8.97 -5.94 0.92
N ASP A 184 9.58 -7.08 1.23
CA ASP A 184 9.03 -8.06 2.17
C ASP A 184 9.32 -7.73 3.64
N SER A 185 10.50 -7.15 3.92
CA SER A 185 10.98 -6.89 5.27
C SER A 185 11.79 -5.58 5.32
N PRO A 186 11.11 -4.41 5.35
CA PRO A 186 11.74 -3.09 5.36
C PRO A 186 12.48 -2.77 6.66
N THR A 187 12.08 -3.40 7.78
CA THR A 187 12.62 -3.11 9.10
C THR A 187 14.12 -3.40 9.14
N GLY A 188 14.90 -2.43 9.61
CA GLY A 188 16.36 -2.50 9.66
C GLY A 188 17.05 -2.02 8.39
N TRP A 189 16.33 -1.78 7.28
CA TRP A 189 16.88 -1.09 6.12
C TRP A 189 16.88 0.42 6.33
N SER A 190 17.93 1.09 5.86
CA SER A 190 18.01 2.54 5.81
C SER A 190 18.73 2.99 4.55
N VAL A 191 18.39 4.19 4.08
CA VAL A 191 19.10 4.86 2.99
C VAL A 191 19.67 6.18 3.49
N SER A 192 20.90 6.47 3.09
CA SER A 192 21.54 7.76 3.33
C SER A 192 22.23 8.23 2.06
N LEU A 193 22.16 9.53 1.78
CA LEU A 193 22.92 10.17 0.71
C LEU A 193 24.26 10.64 1.26
N HIS A 194 25.36 10.19 0.67
CA HIS A 194 26.70 10.66 0.98
C HIS A 194 27.37 11.16 -0.31
N GLU A 195 27.71 12.44 -0.34
CA GLU A 195 28.17 13.15 -1.54
C GLU A 195 27.15 13.04 -2.69
N GLN A 196 27.38 12.10 -3.61
CA GLN A 196 26.52 11.85 -4.78
C GLN A 196 26.08 10.39 -4.88
N ALA A 197 26.38 9.58 -3.86
CA ALA A 197 26.04 8.17 -3.83
C ALA A 197 25.07 7.84 -2.69
N LEU A 198 24.10 7.00 -2.99
CA LEU A 198 23.21 6.41 -2.00
C LEU A 198 23.88 5.22 -1.36
N LEU A 199 23.90 5.22 -0.04
CA LEU A 199 24.29 4.08 0.77
C LEU A 199 23.01 3.42 1.27
N LEU A 200 22.74 2.21 0.80
CA LEU A 200 21.69 1.38 1.34
C LEU A 200 22.28 0.44 2.38
N SER A 201 21.78 0.54 3.60
CA SER A 201 22.25 -0.21 4.75
C SER A 201 21.17 -1.15 5.29
N TYR A 202 21.60 -2.25 5.91
CA TYR A 202 20.74 -3.13 6.69
C TYR A 202 21.38 -3.38 8.05
N SER A 203 20.64 -3.14 9.14
CA SER A 203 21.15 -3.23 10.52
C SER A 203 22.46 -2.46 10.70
N SER A 204 22.50 -1.23 10.18
CA SER A 204 23.64 -0.30 10.22
C SER A 204 24.89 -0.74 9.45
N LYS A 205 24.81 -1.81 8.65
CA LYS A 205 25.86 -2.21 7.72
C LYS A 205 25.51 -1.78 6.30
N VAL A 206 26.42 -1.06 5.63
CA VAL A 206 26.25 -0.69 4.23
C VAL A 206 26.34 -1.95 3.36
N ILE A 207 25.33 -2.19 2.53
CA ILE A 207 25.25 -3.33 1.61
C ILE A 207 25.48 -2.87 0.16
N LEU A 208 24.93 -1.72 -0.21
CA LEU A 208 25.02 -1.19 -1.56
C LEU A 208 25.43 0.27 -1.56
N ARG A 209 26.28 0.62 -2.51
CA ARG A 209 26.53 1.99 -2.95
C ARG A 209 25.95 2.16 -4.35
N ILE A 210 25.10 3.17 -4.54
CA ILE A 210 24.36 3.41 -5.78
C ILE A 210 24.57 4.86 -6.22
N THR A 211 25.00 5.08 -7.45
CA THR A 211 25.09 6.43 -8.03
C THR A 211 23.85 6.70 -8.87
N PRO A 212 22.90 7.55 -8.43
CA PRO A 212 21.64 7.76 -9.13
C PRO A 212 21.85 8.38 -10.51
N TYR A 213 21.20 7.84 -11.53
CA TYR A 213 21.23 8.38 -12.89
C TYR A 213 19.89 8.17 -13.57
N LEU A 214 19.15 9.25 -13.76
CA LEU A 214 17.81 9.21 -14.34
C LEU A 214 17.87 9.01 -15.85
N LYS A 215 18.09 7.78 -16.29
CA LYS A 215 17.84 7.39 -17.68
C LYS A 215 16.35 7.14 -17.86
N LYS A 216 15.77 7.62 -18.97
CA LYS A 216 14.41 7.23 -19.38
C LYS A 216 14.39 5.71 -19.57
N PRO A 217 13.62 4.95 -18.78
CA PRO A 217 13.63 3.50 -18.90
C PRO A 217 13.06 3.08 -20.27
N ALA A 218 13.57 1.98 -20.81
CA ALA A 218 12.95 1.35 -21.97
C ALA A 218 11.52 0.90 -21.60
N PRO A 219 10.52 1.10 -22.46
CA PRO A 219 9.14 0.75 -22.17
C PRO A 219 9.03 -0.74 -21.84
N ARG A 220 8.58 -1.05 -20.63
CA ARG A 220 8.31 -2.43 -20.20
C ARG A 220 6.85 -2.72 -20.49
N LEU A 221 6.58 -3.20 -21.71
CA LEU A 221 5.27 -3.55 -22.29
C LEU A 221 4.42 -2.36 -22.78
N LYS A 222 3.65 -2.60 -23.86
CA LYS A 222 2.72 -1.64 -24.48
C LYS A 222 1.70 -1.20 -23.43
N GLU A 223 1.65 0.10 -23.15
CA GLU A 223 0.47 0.71 -22.56
C GLU A 223 -0.68 0.43 -23.53
N THR A 224 -1.63 -0.42 -23.13
CA THR A 224 -2.93 -0.48 -23.80
C THR A 224 -3.71 0.74 -23.33
N ASP A 225 -4.00 1.61 -24.30
CA ASP A 225 -4.89 2.78 -24.17
C ASP A 225 -6.25 2.43 -23.54
#